data_AF-A0A7S1FYT9-F1
#
_entry.id   AF-A0A7S1FYT9-F1
#
_cell.length_a   1.000
_cell.length_b   1.000
_cell.length_c   1.000
_cell.angle_alpha   90.00
_cell.angle_beta   90.00
_cell.angle_gamma   90.00
#
_symmetry.space_group_name_H-M   'P 1'
#
loop_
_entity.id
_entity.type
_entity.pdbx_description
1 polymer ?
#
loop_
_entity_poly.entity_id
_entity_poly.type
_entity_poly.pdbx_seq_one_letter_code
_entity_poly.pdbx_strand_id
1 'polypeptide(L)'
;PGSLPGRLSGVAAIHALIPVPSADEEKKTIKFANVLGGGLRCNVEYEFLSCASMALGKMARGATNVDYVEFEVTRALEWLGTQRSDRRLAAALVLRDLAKNAPTIFFAKTNNATGGANEFIDRILPAL
;
A
#
# COMPACT_ATOMS: atom_id res chain seq x y z
N PRO A 1 20.39 6.39 6.03
CA PRO A 1 19.43 6.46 4.89
C PRO A 1 19.95 7.41 3.80
N GLY A 2 19.75 7.07 2.53
CA GLY A 2 20.09 7.95 1.40
C GLY A 2 19.24 9.22 1.38
N SER A 3 19.66 10.24 0.62
CA SER A 3 18.92 11.50 0.49
C SER A 3 17.48 11.27 -0.02
N LEU A 4 16.54 12.12 0.37
CA LEU A 4 15.15 12.05 -0.08
C LEU A 4 15.03 12.00 -1.62
N PRO A 5 15.75 12.84 -2.40
CA PRO A 5 15.75 12.73 -3.87
C PRO A 5 16.18 11.35 -4.37
N GLY A 6 17.26 10.76 -3.82
CA GLY A 6 17.72 9.43 -4.23
C GLY A 6 16.69 8.35 -3.94
N ARG A 7 16.01 8.44 -2.79
CA ARG A 7 14.91 7.54 -2.43
C ARG A 7 13.70 7.69 -3.36
N LEU A 8 13.32 8.94 -3.71
CA LEU A 8 12.24 9.22 -4.65
C LEU A 8 12.55 8.68 -6.05
N SER A 9 13.78 8.86 -6.54
CA SER A 9 14.21 8.27 -7.81
C SER A 9 14.12 6.74 -7.79
N GLY A 10 14.46 6.10 -6.66
CA GLY A 10 14.29 4.66 -6.49
C GLY A 10 12.83 4.20 -6.59
N VAL A 11 11.91 4.92 -5.93
CA VAL A 11 10.47 4.63 -6.03
C VAL A 11 9.95 4.88 -7.46
N ALA A 12 10.39 5.96 -8.12
CA ALA A 12 10.01 6.26 -9.49
C ALA A 12 10.47 5.17 -10.47
N ALA A 13 11.69 4.64 -10.28
CA ALA A 13 12.21 3.53 -11.08
C ALA A 13 11.35 2.26 -10.89
N ILE A 14 11.02 1.89 -9.65
CA ILE A 14 10.12 0.76 -9.38
C ILE A 14 8.76 0.99 -10.04
N HIS A 15 8.17 2.18 -9.87
CA HIS A 15 6.87 2.53 -10.44
C HIS A 15 6.84 2.41 -11.98
N ALA A 16 7.94 2.79 -12.64
CA ALA A 16 8.11 2.66 -14.09
C ALA A 16 8.28 1.21 -14.54
N LEU A 17 8.87 0.34 -13.71
CA LEU A 17 9.09 -1.08 -14.00
C LEU A 17 7.88 -1.98 -13.73
N ILE A 18 6.90 -1.55 -12.93
CA ILE A 18 5.67 -2.33 -12.67
C ILE A 18 5.03 -2.90 -13.95
N PRO A 19 4.72 -2.10 -14.99
CA PRO A 19 4.07 -2.59 -16.20
C PRO A 19 5.00 -3.38 -17.13
N VAL A 20 6.31 -3.43 -16.85
CA VAL A 20 7.28 -4.11 -17.71
C VAL A 20 7.21 -5.62 -17.45
N PRO A 21 6.94 -6.46 -18.46
CA PRO A 21 6.87 -7.91 -18.28
C PRO A 21 8.17 -8.50 -17.71
N SER A 22 8.02 -9.49 -16.86
CA SER A 22 9.09 -10.28 -16.25
C SER A 22 8.89 -11.75 -16.60
N ALA A 23 10.00 -12.49 -16.76
CA ALA A 23 9.96 -13.95 -16.86
C ALA A 23 9.37 -14.60 -15.59
N ASP A 24 9.45 -13.89 -14.46
CA ASP A 24 8.88 -14.27 -13.18
C ASP A 24 8.14 -13.06 -12.58
N GLU A 25 6.84 -12.97 -12.88
CA GLU A 25 5.96 -11.87 -12.44
C GLU A 25 5.69 -11.91 -10.94
N GLU A 26 5.56 -13.10 -10.36
CA GLU A 26 5.31 -13.29 -8.93
C GLU A 26 6.50 -12.78 -8.11
N LYS A 27 7.73 -13.22 -8.46
CA LYS A 27 8.94 -12.76 -7.78
C LYS A 27 9.18 -11.27 -7.94
N LYS A 28 8.87 -10.70 -9.11
CA LYS A 28 8.93 -9.24 -9.33
C LYS A 28 7.97 -8.52 -8.36
N THR A 29 6.73 -8.99 -8.29
CA THR A 29 5.69 -8.44 -7.40
C THR A 29 6.11 -8.51 -5.94
N ILE A 30 6.56 -9.67 -5.46
CA ILE A 30 7.05 -9.86 -4.09
C ILE A 30 8.21 -8.91 -3.78
N LYS A 31 9.19 -8.81 -4.69
CA LYS A 31 10.36 -7.95 -4.51
C LYS A 31 9.96 -6.48 -4.41
N PHE A 32 9.10 -6.01 -5.31
CA PHE A 32 8.64 -4.62 -5.29
C PHE A 32 7.82 -4.31 -4.03
N ALA A 33 6.91 -5.20 -3.63
CA ALA A 33 6.11 -5.05 -2.42
C ALA A 33 6.99 -4.95 -1.17
N ASN A 34 8.02 -5.80 -1.07
CA ASN A 34 8.94 -5.80 0.06
C ASN A 34 9.78 -4.52 0.13
N VAL A 35 10.30 -4.04 -1.01
CA VAL A 35 11.09 -2.80 -1.07
C VAL A 35 10.24 -1.58 -0.71
N LEU A 36 9.07 -1.45 -1.32
CA LEU A 36 8.17 -0.32 -1.07
C LEU A 36 7.61 -0.36 0.36
N GLY A 37 7.18 -1.53 0.84
CA GLY A 37 6.70 -1.70 2.21
C GLY A 37 7.78 -1.44 3.27
N GLY A 38 9.02 -1.85 3.01
CA GLY A 38 10.18 -1.46 3.84
C GLY A 38 10.40 0.04 3.84
N GLY A 39 10.29 0.67 2.66
CA GLY A 39 10.31 2.11 2.50
C GLY A 39 9.28 2.82 3.37
N LEU A 40 8.01 2.39 3.34
CA LEU A 40 6.95 3.01 4.14
C LEU A 40 7.19 2.90 5.66
N ARG A 41 7.89 1.85 6.12
CA ARG A 41 8.21 1.65 7.55
C ARG A 41 9.35 2.56 8.05
N CYS A 42 10.26 2.95 7.17
CA CYS A 42 11.51 3.60 7.54
C CYS A 42 11.52 5.11 7.32
N ASN A 43 10.43 5.67 6.79
CA ASN A 43 10.40 7.03 6.26
C ASN A 43 9.11 7.74 6.66
N VAL A 44 9.16 9.07 6.72
CA VAL A 44 8.04 9.90 7.22
C VAL A 44 7.67 11.04 6.28
N GLU A 45 8.51 11.33 5.28
CA GLU A 45 8.29 12.42 4.34
C GLU A 45 7.11 12.10 3.43
N TYR A 46 6.13 13.01 3.38
CA TYR A 46 4.88 12.81 2.65
C TYR A 46 5.12 12.47 1.18
N GLU A 47 6.06 13.14 0.52
CA GLU A 47 6.39 12.92 -0.88
C GLU A 47 6.82 11.48 -1.12
N PHE A 48 7.66 10.93 -0.23
CA PHE A 48 8.09 9.56 -0.32
C PHE A 48 6.95 8.58 -0.06
N LEU A 49 6.17 8.80 1.02
CA LEU A 49 5.05 7.94 1.37
C LEU A 49 4.01 7.90 0.25
N SER A 50 3.68 9.04 -0.35
CA SER A 50 2.71 9.16 -1.43
C SER A 50 3.21 8.51 -2.72
N CYS A 51 4.49 8.64 -3.08
CA CYS A 51 5.03 7.94 -4.25
C CYS A 51 5.05 6.42 -4.03
N ALA A 52 5.42 5.97 -2.83
CA ALA A 52 5.51 4.55 -2.52
C ALA A 52 4.12 3.89 -2.46
N SER A 53 3.12 4.56 -1.87
CA SER A 53 1.74 4.06 -1.84
C SER A 53 1.12 3.99 -3.24
N MET A 54 1.42 4.97 -4.11
CA MET A 54 0.97 4.97 -5.50
C MET A 54 1.54 3.78 -6.29
N ALA A 55 2.81 3.43 -6.05
CA ALA A 55 3.44 2.25 -6.64
C ALA A 55 2.80 0.94 -6.16
N LEU A 56 2.54 0.79 -4.86
CA LEU A 56 1.79 -0.36 -4.33
C LEU A 56 0.38 -0.45 -4.94
N GLY A 57 -0.34 0.68 -5.01
CA GLY A 57 -1.64 0.74 -5.66
C GLY A 57 -1.60 0.32 -7.13
N LYS A 58 -0.57 0.73 -7.90
CA LYS A 58 -0.43 0.31 -9.29
C LYS A 58 -0.19 -1.20 -9.42
N MET A 59 0.52 -1.82 -8.48
CA MET A 59 0.69 -3.28 -8.43
C MET A 59 -0.64 -4.02 -8.14
N ALA A 60 -1.59 -3.38 -7.47
CA ALA A 60 -2.90 -3.96 -7.19
C ALA A 60 -3.79 -4.09 -8.43
N ARG A 61 -3.43 -3.49 -9.56
CA ARG A 61 -4.21 -3.60 -10.80
C ARG A 61 -4.16 -5.03 -11.32
N GLY A 62 -5.31 -5.55 -11.75
CA GLY A 62 -5.43 -6.88 -12.37
C GLY A 62 -6.10 -7.89 -11.44
N ALA A 63 -6.89 -8.79 -12.03
CA ALA A 63 -7.72 -9.74 -11.29
C ALA A 63 -6.93 -10.83 -10.54
N THR A 64 -5.65 -11.03 -10.87
CA THR A 64 -4.80 -12.08 -10.29
C THR A 64 -4.11 -11.65 -8.99
N ASN A 65 -4.20 -10.37 -8.60
CA ASN A 65 -3.47 -9.82 -7.46
C ASN A 65 -4.28 -9.82 -6.15
N VAL A 66 -5.25 -10.73 -6.01
CA VAL A 66 -6.16 -10.78 -4.86
C VAL A 66 -5.39 -10.91 -3.54
N ASP A 67 -4.52 -11.92 -3.43
CA ASP A 67 -3.76 -12.18 -2.19
C ASP A 67 -2.87 -11.00 -1.80
N TYR A 68 -2.26 -10.34 -2.79
CA TYR A 68 -1.47 -9.14 -2.59
C TYR A 68 -2.32 -7.99 -2.02
N VAL A 69 -3.48 -7.72 -2.62
CA VAL A 69 -4.38 -6.65 -2.15
C VAL A 69 -4.88 -6.95 -0.74
N GLU A 70 -5.29 -8.20 -0.47
CA GLU A 70 -5.76 -8.57 0.86
C GLU A 70 -4.68 -8.42 1.94
N PHE A 71 -3.45 -8.82 1.63
CA PHE A 71 -2.30 -8.64 2.51
C PHE A 71 -2.03 -7.16 2.80
N GLU A 72 -2.00 -6.33 1.76
CA GLU A 72 -1.74 -4.90 1.88
C GLU A 72 -2.85 -4.15 2.64
N VAL A 73 -4.13 -4.49 2.42
CA VAL A 73 -5.26 -3.96 3.21
C VAL A 73 -5.11 -4.32 4.68
N THR A 74 -4.85 -5.60 4.99
CA THR A 74 -4.69 -6.07 6.38
C THR A 74 -3.56 -5.32 7.08
N ARG A 75 -2.39 -5.23 6.44
CA ARG A 75 -1.23 -4.50 6.97
C ARG A 75 -1.53 -3.02 7.21
N ALA A 76 -2.23 -2.36 6.28
CA ALA A 76 -2.57 -0.95 6.43
C ALA A 76 -3.55 -0.73 7.58
N LEU A 77 -4.55 -1.61 7.76
CA LEU A 77 -5.47 -1.54 8.90
C LEU A 77 -4.76 -1.73 10.25
N GLU A 78 -3.76 -2.60 10.33
CA GLU A 78 -2.91 -2.73 11.53
C GLU A 78 -2.16 -1.43 11.83
N TRP A 79 -1.60 -0.77 10.81
CA TRP A 79 -0.87 0.48 10.99
C TRP A 79 -1.77 1.65 11.40
N LEU A 80 -3.01 1.71 10.90
CA LEU A 80 -4.02 2.68 11.34
C LEU A 80 -4.31 2.55 12.84
N GLY A 81 -4.36 1.32 13.36
CA GLY A 81 -4.60 1.05 14.78
C GLY A 81 -3.47 1.49 15.73
N THR A 82 -2.31 1.89 15.20
CA THR A 82 -1.18 2.36 16.02
C THR A 82 -1.38 3.82 16.46
N GLN A 83 -0.72 4.27 17.54
CA GLN A 83 -0.71 5.69 17.94
C GLN A 83 0.31 6.55 17.17
N ARG A 84 1.00 5.96 16.18
CA ARG A 84 2.07 6.59 15.42
C ARG A 84 1.50 7.35 14.22
N SER A 85 1.54 8.68 14.26
CA SER A 85 1.00 9.54 13.19
C SER A 85 1.63 9.29 11.82
N ASP A 86 2.93 9.01 11.78
CA ASP A 86 3.67 8.62 10.57
C ASP A 86 3.14 7.32 9.97
N ARG A 87 2.86 6.31 10.79
CA ARG A 87 2.28 5.03 10.35
C ARG A 87 0.83 5.18 9.89
N ARG A 88 0.02 5.99 10.58
CA ARG A 88 -1.36 6.28 10.17
C ARG A 88 -1.40 6.97 8.80
N LEU A 89 -0.51 7.94 8.57
CA LEU A 89 -0.40 8.61 7.27
C LEU A 89 -0.04 7.61 6.16
N ALA A 90 0.99 6.79 6.37
CA ALA A 90 1.38 5.78 5.38
C ALA A 90 0.24 4.80 5.08
N ALA A 91 -0.47 4.35 6.11
CA ALA A 91 -1.61 3.44 5.99
C ALA A 91 -2.78 4.07 5.21
N ALA A 92 -3.14 5.31 5.53
CA ALA A 92 -4.21 6.03 4.84
C ALA A 92 -3.90 6.20 3.34
N LEU A 93 -2.65 6.51 3.00
CA LEU A 93 -2.20 6.62 1.61
C LEU A 93 -2.27 5.26 0.88
N VAL A 94 -1.83 4.17 1.52
CA VAL A 94 -1.94 2.81 0.95
C VAL A 94 -3.39 2.41 0.72
N LEU A 95 -4.27 2.57 1.72
CA LEU A 95 -5.69 2.22 1.59
C LEU A 95 -6.35 3.03 0.46
N ARG A 96 -6.08 4.33 0.37
CA ARG A 96 -6.54 5.20 -0.71
C ARG A 96 -6.11 4.67 -2.08
N ASP A 97 -4.84 4.32 -2.24
CA ASP A 97 -4.31 3.89 -3.53
C ASP A 97 -4.76 2.46 -3.90
N LEU A 98 -4.95 1.56 -2.93
CA LEU A 98 -5.57 0.24 -3.17
C LEU A 98 -7.03 0.38 -3.61
N ALA A 99 -7.82 1.21 -2.91
CA ALA A 99 -9.22 1.44 -3.25
C ALA A 99 -9.39 1.99 -4.68
N LYS A 100 -8.48 2.87 -5.12
CA LYS A 100 -8.49 3.42 -6.49
C LYS A 100 -8.12 2.40 -7.57
N ASN A 101 -7.23 1.45 -7.27
CA ASN A 101 -6.66 0.56 -8.27
C ASN A 101 -7.27 -0.85 -8.29
N ALA A 102 -7.89 -1.28 -7.20
CA ALA A 102 -8.54 -2.57 -7.04
C ALA A 102 -9.86 -2.47 -6.24
N PRO A 103 -10.82 -1.64 -6.67
CA PRO A 103 -12.02 -1.29 -5.88
C PRO A 103 -12.84 -2.51 -5.46
N THR A 104 -13.00 -3.51 -6.34
CA THR A 104 -13.80 -4.71 -6.05
C THR A 104 -13.16 -5.57 -4.95
N ILE A 105 -11.85 -5.84 -5.06
CA ILE A 105 -11.13 -6.68 -4.10
C ILE A 105 -10.99 -5.93 -2.76
N PHE A 106 -10.68 -4.63 -2.83
CA PHE A 106 -10.61 -3.76 -1.66
C PHE A 106 -11.94 -3.78 -0.91
N PHE A 107 -13.05 -3.52 -1.61
CA PHE A 107 -14.39 -3.52 -1.01
C PHE A 107 -14.74 -4.87 -0.39
N ALA A 108 -14.51 -5.97 -1.11
CA ALA A 108 -14.76 -7.31 -0.61
C ALA A 108 -13.95 -7.58 0.68
N LYS A 109 -12.67 -7.21 0.70
CA LYS A 109 -11.82 -7.39 1.88
C LYS A 109 -12.26 -6.51 3.05
N THR A 110 -12.51 -5.23 2.83
CA THR A 110 -12.91 -4.32 3.91
C THR A 110 -14.30 -4.62 4.46
N ASN A 111 -15.18 -5.23 3.65
CA ASN A 111 -16.51 -5.68 4.09
C ASN A 111 -16.47 -7.02 4.84
N ASN A 112 -15.58 -7.94 4.46
CA ASN A 112 -15.48 -9.27 5.07
C ASN A 112 -14.54 -9.32 6.29
N ALA A 113 -13.50 -8.49 6.33
CA ALA A 113 -12.44 -8.58 7.35
C ALA A 113 -12.83 -8.09 8.76
N THR A 114 -14.10 -7.74 9.00
CA THR A 114 -14.48 -6.97 10.19
C THR A 114 -15.82 -7.34 10.83
N GLY A 115 -16.43 -8.48 10.49
CA GLY A 115 -17.56 -9.02 11.28
C GLY A 115 -18.81 -8.10 11.41
N GLY A 116 -18.88 -7.02 10.64
CA GLY A 116 -19.96 -6.04 10.68
C GLY A 116 -19.59 -4.77 9.91
N ALA A 117 -20.59 -4.15 9.27
CA ALA A 117 -20.42 -3.05 8.30
C ALA A 117 -19.75 -1.76 8.85
N ASN A 118 -19.51 -1.65 10.16
CA ASN A 118 -19.13 -0.40 10.81
C ASN A 118 -17.69 -0.38 11.36
N GLU A 119 -17.02 -1.51 11.59
CA GLU A 119 -15.70 -1.49 12.24
C GLU A 119 -14.60 -0.91 11.32
N PHE A 120 -14.70 -1.10 10.01
CA PHE A 120 -13.79 -0.44 9.06
C PHE A 120 -13.90 1.09 9.15
N ILE A 121 -15.13 1.61 9.28
CA ILE A 121 -15.39 3.03 9.52
C ILE A 121 -14.86 3.42 10.91
N ASP A 122 -15.11 2.60 11.94
CA ASP A 122 -14.65 2.84 13.32
C ASP A 122 -13.11 2.83 13.46
N ARG A 123 -12.38 2.19 12.54
CA ARG A 123 -10.90 2.20 12.52
C ARG A 123 -10.33 3.39 11.74
N ILE A 124 -11.07 3.94 10.79
CA ILE A 124 -10.63 5.09 9.99
C ILE A 124 -10.98 6.40 10.68
N LEU A 125 -12.18 6.53 11.26
CA LEU A 125 -12.64 7.78 11.86
C LEU A 125 -11.71 8.31 12.98
N PRO A 126 -11.14 7.47 13.88
CA PRO A 126 -10.19 7.94 14.90
C PRO A 126 -8.81 8.33 14.34
N ALA A 127 -8.55 8.07 13.07
CA ALA A 127 -7.30 8.40 12.37
C ALA A 127 -7.40 9.67 11.51
N LEU A 128 -8.61 10.22 11.33
CA LEU A 128 -8.88 11.54 10.72
C LEU A 128 -8.82 12.65 11.79
#